data_AF-A0A1G2HEF2-F1
#
_entry.id   AF-A0A1G2HEF2-F1
#
_cell.length_a   1.000
_cell.length_b   1.000
_cell.length_c   1.000
_cell.angle_alpha   90.00
_cell.angle_beta   90.00
_cell.angle_gamma   90.00
#
_symmetry.space_group_name_H-M   'P 1'
#
loop_
_entity.id
_entity.type
_entity.pdbx_description
1 polymer ?
#
loop_
_entity_poly.entity_id
_entity_poly.type
_entity_poly.pdbx_seq_one_letter_code
_entity_poly.pdbx_strand_id
1 'polypeptide(L)'
;MKKKIYIGLFAFLGFLSQFIVHGAVEWFYIRLLMSDFEKWSFGWDWNTWLRIHHISSLVLVLAGVWFGYTQGKYWWNRIYVLKDAWFQNHKPNKMIIFAKFFIVFIFITLVLAVLAVYNGNNLPQEQEPVFCTQDAKLCPDGSYVGRTGPNCEFADCPATEGLFLE
;
A
#
# COMPACT_ATOMS: atom_id res chain seq x y z
N MET A 1 -33.37 -15.39 -0.39
CA MET A 1 -32.27 -14.94 -1.29
C MET A 1 -31.67 -13.59 -0.88
N LYS A 2 -32.49 -12.54 -0.65
CA LYS A 2 -32.03 -11.17 -0.30
C LYS A 2 -31.00 -11.10 0.84
N LYS A 3 -31.19 -11.85 1.94
CA LYS A 3 -30.24 -11.93 3.07
C LYS A 3 -28.84 -12.41 2.67
N LYS A 4 -28.78 -13.50 1.90
CA LYS A 4 -27.51 -14.12 1.49
C LYS A 4 -26.75 -13.17 0.56
N ILE A 5 -27.44 -12.54 -0.38
CA ILE A 5 -26.85 -11.55 -1.30
C ILE A 5 -26.30 -10.36 -0.50
N TYR A 6 -27.08 -9.80 0.42
CA TYR A 6 -26.63 -8.67 1.25
C TYR A 6 -25.38 -8.99 2.06
N ILE A 7 -25.37 -10.13 2.78
CA ILE A 7 -24.21 -10.55 3.57
C ILE A 7 -23.01 -10.85 2.65
N GLY A 8 -23.25 -11.46 1.48
CA GLY A 8 -22.23 -11.72 0.48
C GLY A 8 -21.57 -10.45 -0.04
N LEU A 9 -22.34 -9.39 -0.29
CA LEU A 9 -21.82 -8.09 -0.71
C LEU A 9 -20.93 -7.46 0.37
N PHE A 10 -21.27 -7.59 1.65
CA PHE A 10 -20.42 -7.12 2.75
C PHE A 10 -19.12 -7.93 2.87
N ALA A 11 -19.18 -9.25 2.69
CA ALA A 11 -17.98 -10.09 2.67
C ALA A 11 -17.06 -9.73 1.49
N PHE A 12 -17.64 -9.51 0.30
CA PHE A 12 -16.89 -9.06 -0.87
C PHE A 12 -16.28 -7.66 -0.67
N LEU A 13 -17.03 -6.74 -0.07
CA LEU A 13 -16.51 -5.43 0.29
C LEU A 13 -15.33 -5.53 1.26
N GLY A 14 -15.40 -6.42 2.26
CA GLY A 14 -14.29 -6.72 3.17
C GLY A 14 -13.06 -7.27 2.46
N PHE A 15 -13.26 -8.14 1.47
CA PHE A 15 -12.21 -8.64 0.58
C PHE A 15 -11.60 -7.56 -0.32
N LEU A 16 -12.36 -6.56 -0.75
CA LEU A 16 -11.79 -5.44 -1.51
C LEU A 16 -11.05 -4.47 -0.61
N SER A 17 -11.60 -4.15 0.58
CA SER A 17 -10.98 -3.20 1.49
C SER A 17 -9.64 -3.66 2.04
N GLN A 18 -9.41 -4.96 2.18
CA GLN A 18 -8.12 -5.48 2.63
C GLN A 18 -6.97 -5.12 1.67
N PHE A 19 -7.19 -4.99 0.35
CA PHE A 19 -6.12 -4.58 -0.58
C PHE A 19 -5.65 -3.15 -0.34
N ILE A 20 -6.57 -2.27 0.09
CA ILE A 20 -6.22 -0.90 0.47
C ILE A 20 -5.36 -0.92 1.73
N VAL A 21 -5.76 -1.72 2.73
CA VAL A 21 -5.01 -1.86 3.99
C VAL A 21 -3.64 -2.49 3.74
N HIS A 22 -3.60 -3.57 2.97
CA HIS A 22 -2.39 -4.25 2.52
C HIS A 22 -1.44 -3.24 1.88
N GLY A 23 -1.87 -2.55 0.82
CA GLY A 23 -1.02 -1.61 0.10
C GLY A 23 -0.54 -0.44 0.96
N ALA A 24 -1.37 0.04 1.90
CA ALA A 24 -0.97 1.10 2.83
C ALA A 24 0.12 0.63 3.81
N VAL A 25 -0.02 -0.59 4.35
CA VAL A 25 0.97 -1.18 5.26
C VAL A 25 2.27 -1.47 4.53
N GLU A 26 2.19 -2.03 3.32
CA GLU A 26 3.37 -2.28 2.48
C GLU A 26 4.10 -0.99 2.13
N TRP A 27 3.40 0.03 1.62
CA TRP A 27 4.02 1.30 1.26
C TRP A 27 4.78 1.91 2.44
N PHE A 28 4.16 1.89 3.62
CA PHE A 28 4.79 2.38 4.84
C PHE A 28 6.01 1.55 5.25
N TYR A 29 5.87 0.22 5.28
CA TYR A 29 6.90 -0.66 5.83
C TYR A 29 8.08 -0.88 4.87
N ILE A 30 7.82 -1.01 3.56
CA ILE A 30 8.87 -1.08 2.54
C ILE A 30 9.71 0.20 2.57
N ARG A 31 9.10 1.37 2.79
CA ARG A 31 9.85 2.62 2.94
C ARG A 31 10.81 2.60 4.13
N LEU A 32 10.39 2.03 5.27
CA LEU A 32 11.26 1.84 6.43
C LEU A 32 12.40 0.87 6.12
N LEU A 33 12.08 -0.30 5.53
CA LEU A 33 13.08 -1.29 5.14
C LEU A 33 14.11 -0.72 4.14
N MET A 34 13.68 0.11 3.19
CA MET A 34 14.59 0.76 2.23
C MET A 34 15.39 1.92 2.85
N SER A 35 14.95 2.49 3.98
CA SER A 35 15.66 3.60 4.63
C SER A 35 16.91 3.13 5.40
N ASP A 36 16.81 1.99 6.09
CA ASP A 36 17.89 1.39 6.86
C ASP A 36 17.54 -0.08 7.11
N PHE A 37 18.02 -0.95 6.23
CA PHE A 37 17.63 -2.36 6.27
C PHE A 37 18.13 -3.04 7.55
N GLU A 38 19.33 -2.72 8.05
CA GLU A 38 19.86 -3.34 9.27
C GLU A 38 18.99 -3.03 10.49
N LYS A 39 18.52 -1.78 10.59
CA LYS A 39 17.64 -1.35 11.68
C LYS A 39 16.23 -1.92 11.60
N TRP A 40 15.64 -1.97 10.41
CA TRP A 40 14.21 -2.29 10.24
C TRP A 40 13.92 -3.74 9.79
N SER A 41 14.95 -4.51 9.43
CA SER A 41 14.79 -5.91 9.01
C SER A 41 14.61 -6.90 10.17
N PHE A 42 14.90 -6.48 11.40
CA PHE A 42 14.96 -7.36 12.58
C PHE A 42 15.92 -8.56 12.41
N GLY A 43 16.95 -8.41 11.56
CA GLY A 43 17.91 -9.47 11.26
C GLY A 43 17.40 -10.53 10.28
N TRP A 44 16.24 -10.31 9.65
CA TRP A 44 15.71 -11.19 8.60
C TRP A 44 16.18 -10.76 7.22
N ASP A 45 16.48 -11.74 6.35
CA ASP A 45 16.82 -11.49 4.96
C ASP A 45 15.58 -11.17 4.09
N TRP A 46 15.82 -10.69 2.87
CA TRP A 46 14.75 -10.33 1.93
C TRP A 46 13.81 -11.49 1.57
N ASN A 47 14.29 -12.74 1.52
CA ASN A 47 13.42 -13.88 1.22
C ASN A 47 12.49 -14.19 2.40
N THR A 48 12.98 -14.01 3.63
CA THR A 48 12.16 -14.13 4.83
C THR A 48 11.08 -13.03 4.87
N TRP A 49 11.43 -11.79 4.54
CA TRP A 49 10.47 -10.70 4.42
C TRP A 49 9.41 -10.94 3.35
N LEU A 50 9.80 -11.43 2.16
CA LEU A 50 8.84 -11.77 1.10
C LEU A 50 7.88 -12.89 1.54
N ARG A 51 8.38 -13.87 2.29
CA ARG A 51 7.55 -14.94 2.87
C ARG A 51 6.56 -14.39 3.90
N ILE A 52 7.04 -13.52 4.80
CA ILE A 52 6.20 -12.85 5.80
C ILE A 52 5.10 -12.05 5.09
N HIS A 53 5.45 -11.30 4.05
CA HIS A 53 4.49 -10.58 3.22
C HIS A 53 3.40 -11.56 2.72
N HIS A 54 3.74 -12.62 1.97
CA HIS A 54 2.72 -13.55 1.44
C HIS A 54 1.81 -14.17 2.52
N ILE A 55 2.37 -14.57 3.67
CA ILE A 55 1.59 -15.12 4.78
C ILE A 55 0.66 -14.05 5.35
N SER A 56 1.17 -12.84 5.60
CA SER A 56 0.40 -11.74 6.16
C SER A 56 -0.74 -11.32 5.22
N SER A 57 -0.53 -11.33 3.91
CA SER A 57 -1.53 -11.04 2.89
C SER A 57 -2.66 -12.06 2.91
N LEU A 58 -2.33 -13.35 3.01
CA LEU A 58 -3.35 -14.41 3.14
C LEU A 58 -4.17 -14.23 4.42
N VAL A 59 -3.51 -13.95 5.55
CA VAL A 59 -4.18 -13.71 6.83
C VAL A 59 -5.11 -12.51 6.74
N LEU A 60 -4.64 -11.42 6.13
CA LEU A 60 -5.41 -10.19 5.98
C LEU A 60 -6.63 -10.39 5.07
N VAL A 61 -6.52 -11.18 4.00
CA VAL A 61 -7.64 -11.58 3.14
C VAL A 61 -8.70 -12.33 3.95
N LEU A 62 -8.30 -13.35 4.71
CA LEU A 62 -9.22 -14.13 5.54
C LEU A 62 -9.90 -13.25 6.60
N ALA A 63 -9.13 -12.37 7.24
CA ALA A 63 -9.63 -11.41 8.21
C ALA A 63 -10.64 -10.42 7.58
N GLY A 64 -10.35 -9.89 6.39
CA GLY A 64 -11.24 -8.98 5.66
C GLY A 64 -12.57 -9.63 5.29
N VAL A 65 -12.54 -10.85 4.75
CA VAL A 65 -13.76 -11.63 4.44
C VAL A 65 -14.57 -11.92 5.70
N TRP A 66 -13.90 -12.37 6.77
CA TRP A 66 -14.54 -12.67 8.06
C TRP A 66 -15.18 -11.43 8.69
N PHE A 67 -14.46 -10.32 8.73
CA PHE A 67 -14.97 -9.04 9.23
C PHE A 67 -16.16 -8.56 8.39
N GLY A 68 -16.05 -8.56 7.05
CA GLY A 68 -17.16 -8.21 6.17
C GLY A 68 -18.40 -9.09 6.43
N TYR A 69 -18.23 -10.41 6.54
CA TYR A 69 -19.32 -11.33 6.84
C TYR A 69 -19.98 -11.06 8.20
N THR A 70 -19.19 -10.80 9.26
CA THR A 70 -19.73 -10.50 10.59
C THR A 70 -20.48 -9.17 10.61
N GLN A 71 -19.96 -8.13 9.96
CA GLN A 71 -20.65 -6.86 9.78
C GLN A 71 -21.96 -7.04 9.01
N GLY A 72 -21.95 -7.78 7.90
CA GLY A 72 -23.15 -8.06 7.12
C GLY A 72 -24.25 -8.75 7.95
N LYS A 73 -23.87 -9.72 8.81
CA LYS A 73 -24.82 -10.35 9.75
C LYS A 73 -25.33 -9.38 10.81
N TYR A 74 -24.44 -8.59 11.41
CA TYR A 74 -24.77 -7.62 12.45
C TYR A 74 -25.81 -6.60 11.94
N TRP A 75 -25.52 -5.95 10.81
CA TRP A 75 -26.39 -4.93 10.24
C TRP A 75 -27.69 -5.51 9.70
N TRP A 76 -27.67 -6.71 9.11
CA TRP A 76 -28.90 -7.39 8.70
C TRP A 76 -29.85 -7.58 9.88
N ASN A 77 -29.32 -8.06 11.01
CA ASN A 77 -30.12 -8.30 12.20
C ASN A 77 -30.69 -6.99 12.77
N ARG A 78 -29.86 -5.95 12.89
CA ARG A 78 -30.27 -4.64 13.43
C ARG A 78 -31.37 -3.97 12.58
N ILE A 79 -31.23 -3.99 11.26
CA ILE A 79 -32.13 -3.25 10.34
C ILE A 79 -33.40 -4.03 10.04
N TYR A 80 -33.27 -5.31 9.66
CA TYR A 80 -34.40 -6.07 9.10
C TYR A 80 -35.11 -6.97 10.11
N VAL A 81 -34.42 -7.41 11.16
CA VAL A 81 -34.99 -8.33 12.16
C VAL A 81 -35.43 -7.57 13.40
N LEU A 82 -34.49 -6.89 14.08
CA LEU A 82 -34.75 -6.13 15.29
C LEU A 82 -35.53 -4.83 15.03
N LYS A 83 -35.60 -4.39 13.76
CA LYS A 83 -36.26 -3.14 13.32
C LYS A 83 -35.99 -1.99 14.29
N ASP A 84 -34.72 -1.79 14.62
CA ASP A 84 -34.32 -0.84 15.65
C ASP A 84 -34.98 0.53 15.40
N ALA A 85 -35.63 1.06 16.45
CA ALA A 85 -36.53 2.20 16.37
C ALA A 85 -35.87 3.45 15.79
N TRP A 86 -34.54 3.58 15.92
CA TRP A 86 -33.78 4.64 15.27
C TRP A 86 -33.97 4.61 13.75
N PHE A 87 -33.85 3.44 13.11
CA PHE A 87 -33.99 3.27 11.65
C PHE A 87 -35.44 3.35 11.16
N GLN A 88 -36.41 3.11 12.03
CA GLN A 88 -37.83 3.23 11.68
C GLN A 88 -38.31 4.68 11.78
N ASN A 89 -37.90 5.39 12.84
CA ASN A 89 -38.33 6.76 13.11
C ASN A 89 -37.47 7.80 12.38
N HIS A 90 -36.22 7.48 12.10
CA HIS A 90 -35.44 8.19 11.11
C HIS A 90 -35.55 7.37 9.83
N LYS A 91 -36.47 7.75 8.94
CA LYS A 91 -36.31 7.51 7.50
C LYS A 91 -35.56 8.71 6.92
N PRO A 92 -34.27 8.92 7.25
CA PRO A 92 -33.53 10.00 6.64
C PRO A 92 -33.52 9.72 5.15
N ASN A 93 -33.74 10.75 4.34
CA ASN A 93 -33.54 10.61 2.91
C ASN A 93 -32.08 10.15 2.75
N LYS A 94 -31.87 8.93 2.25
CA LYS A 94 -30.54 8.27 2.28
C LYS A 94 -29.47 9.21 1.71
N MET A 95 -29.85 10.00 0.71
CA MET A 95 -29.06 11.03 0.06
C MET A 95 -28.55 12.14 1.01
N ILE A 96 -29.32 12.56 2.02
CA ILE A 96 -28.94 13.65 2.95
C ILE A 96 -27.86 13.19 3.93
N ILE A 97 -27.90 11.94 4.39
CA ILE A 97 -26.87 11.40 5.29
C ILE A 97 -25.53 11.30 4.56
N PHE A 98 -25.54 10.69 3.36
CA PHE A 98 -24.32 10.60 2.56
C PHE A 98 -23.78 11.98 2.17
N ALA A 99 -24.65 12.94 1.83
CA ALA A 99 -24.24 14.30 1.53
C ALA A 99 -23.57 15.00 2.73
N LYS A 100 -24.09 14.81 3.96
CA LYS A 100 -23.48 15.39 5.16
C LYS A 100 -22.10 14.81 5.44
N PHE A 101 -21.94 13.49 5.37
CA PHE A 101 -20.63 12.85 5.55
C PHE A 101 -19.64 13.27 4.45
N PHE A 102 -20.11 13.41 3.21
CA PHE A 102 -19.28 13.84 2.09
C PHE A 102 -18.84 15.30 2.21
N ILE A 103 -19.73 16.21 2.64
CA ILE A 103 -19.39 17.62 2.89
C ILE A 103 -18.37 17.75 4.02
N VAL A 104 -18.54 16.99 5.11
CA VAL A 104 -17.58 16.98 6.23
C VAL A 104 -16.22 16.44 5.76
N PHE A 105 -16.21 15.38 4.95
CA PHE A 105 -14.98 14.84 4.38
C PHE A 105 -14.26 15.87 3.48
N ILE A 106 -14.98 16.56 2.58
CA ILE A 106 -14.43 17.63 1.73
C ILE A 106 -13.84 18.76 2.58
N PHE A 107 -14.53 19.15 3.65
CA PHE A 107 -14.03 20.20 4.52
C PHE A 107 -12.72 19.78 5.22
N ILE A 108 -12.66 18.56 5.73
CA ILE A 108 -11.46 18.01 6.37
C ILE A 108 -10.29 17.93 5.39
N THR A 109 -10.52 17.43 4.16
CA THR A 109 -9.46 17.33 3.16
C THR A 109 -8.94 18.71 2.74
N LEU A 110 -9.82 19.70 2.59
CA LEU A 110 -9.43 21.09 2.31
C LEU A 110 -8.56 21.66 3.43
N VAL A 111 -8.95 21.48 4.69
CA VAL A 111 -8.16 21.96 5.85
C VAL A 111 -6.79 21.29 5.89
N LEU A 112 -6.71 19.97 5.71
CA LEU A 112 -5.43 19.24 5.69
C LEU A 112 -4.53 19.68 4.53
N ALA A 113 -5.10 19.90 3.33
CA ALA A 113 -4.35 20.40 2.18
C ALA A 113 -3.79 21.80 2.43
N VAL A 114 -4.61 22.70 2.98
CA VAL A 114 -4.19 24.05 3.36
C VAL A 114 -3.06 24.00 4.39
N LEU A 115 -3.19 23.17 5.44
CA LEU A 115 -2.14 22.97 6.44
C LEU A 115 -0.84 22.40 5.84
N ALA A 116 -0.95 21.45 4.91
CA ALA A 116 0.20 20.89 4.21
C ALA A 116 0.93 21.94 3.36
N VAL A 117 0.20 22.81 2.66
CA VAL A 117 0.78 23.91 1.86
C VAL A 117 1.46 24.94 2.77
N TYR A 118 0.83 25.33 3.88
CA TYR A 118 1.45 26.25 4.83
C TYR A 118 2.75 25.71 5.45
N ASN A 119 2.85 24.40 5.65
CA ASN A 119 4.04 23.75 6.21
C ASN A 119 5.09 23.32 5.16
N GLY A 120 4.69 23.12 3.90
CA GLY A 120 5.48 22.48 2.84
C GLY A 120 6.47 23.40 2.10
N ASN A 121 6.41 24.72 2.31
CA ASN A 121 7.27 25.68 1.61
C ASN A 121 8.75 25.69 2.08
N ASN A 122 9.16 24.78 2.97
CA ASN A 122 10.53 24.68 3.52
C ASN A 122 11.30 23.43 3.05
N LEU A 123 10.90 22.77 1.95
CA LEU A 123 11.57 21.56 1.50
C LEU A 123 12.88 21.90 0.75
N PRO A 124 14.03 21.32 1.16
CA PRO A 124 15.24 21.33 0.34
C PRO A 124 14.94 20.69 -1.03
N GLN A 125 15.51 21.23 -2.11
CA GLN A 125 15.49 20.54 -3.39
C GLN A 125 16.22 19.20 -3.25
N GLU A 126 15.46 18.13 -3.07
CA GLU A 126 15.94 16.76 -3.17
C GLU A 126 16.21 16.48 -4.65
N GLN A 127 17.44 16.11 -5.00
CA GLN A 127 17.77 15.70 -6.36
C GLN A 127 16.92 14.48 -6.69
N GLU A 128 16.11 14.58 -7.74
CA GLU A 128 15.28 13.46 -8.18
C GLU A 128 16.17 12.24 -8.44
N PRO A 129 15.84 11.06 -7.87
CA PRO A 129 16.63 9.86 -8.09
C PRO A 129 16.59 9.49 -9.58
N VAL A 130 17.75 9.39 -10.21
CA VAL A 130 17.90 8.95 -11.60
C VAL A 130 17.81 7.43 -11.65
N PHE A 131 16.85 6.91 -12.41
CA PHE A 131 16.67 5.47 -12.64
C PHE A 131 17.21 5.09 -14.02
N CYS A 132 18.21 4.21 -14.06
CA CYS A 132 18.76 3.67 -15.30
C CYS A 132 18.17 2.30 -15.64
N THR A 133 18.10 1.97 -16.94
CA THR A 133 17.70 0.64 -17.40
C THR A 133 18.69 -0.42 -16.91
N GLN A 134 18.19 -1.62 -16.60
CA GLN A 134 19.01 -2.75 -16.11
C GLN A 134 19.75 -3.45 -17.27
N ASP A 135 20.32 -2.68 -18.17
CA ASP A 135 21.13 -3.20 -19.27
C ASP A 135 22.52 -3.60 -18.73
N ALA A 136 23.06 -4.69 -19.25
CA ALA A 136 24.42 -5.14 -18.94
C ALA A 136 25.29 -5.13 -20.20
N LYS A 137 26.51 -4.62 -20.07
CA LYS A 137 27.55 -4.65 -21.10
C LYS A 137 28.64 -5.63 -20.68
N LEU A 138 28.98 -6.58 -21.56
CA LEU A 138 30.09 -7.51 -21.38
C LEU A 138 31.43 -6.78 -21.55
N CYS A 139 32.35 -7.00 -20.63
CA CYS A 139 33.70 -6.46 -20.63
C CYS A 139 34.71 -7.48 -21.22
N PRO A 140 35.89 -7.02 -21.69
CA PRO A 140 36.89 -7.90 -22.30
C PRO A 140 37.44 -9.01 -21.38
N ASP A 141 37.37 -8.81 -20.06
CA ASP A 141 37.74 -9.78 -19.03
C ASP A 141 36.66 -10.84 -18.76
N GLY A 142 35.49 -10.72 -19.41
CA GLY A 142 34.33 -11.59 -19.21
C GLY A 142 33.35 -11.11 -18.13
N SER A 143 33.64 -10.00 -17.44
CA SER A 143 32.73 -9.41 -16.44
C SER A 143 31.60 -8.60 -17.12
N TYR A 144 30.61 -8.14 -16.33
CA TYR A 144 29.50 -7.32 -16.83
C TYR A 144 29.37 -6.03 -16.02
N VAL A 145 29.08 -4.94 -16.71
CA VAL A 145 28.83 -3.62 -16.11
C VAL A 145 27.45 -3.09 -16.47
N GLY A 146 26.79 -2.43 -15.52
CA GLY A 146 25.48 -1.80 -15.71
C GLY A 146 25.59 -0.31 -16.06
N ARG A 147 24.44 0.32 -16.34
CA ARG A 147 24.33 1.77 -16.49
C ARG A 147 24.34 2.48 -15.13
N THR A 148 25.07 3.58 -15.01
CA THR A 148 25.20 4.39 -13.80
C THR A 148 25.35 5.89 -14.11
N GLY A 149 25.30 6.73 -13.08
CA GLY A 149 25.46 8.18 -13.17
C GLY A 149 24.24 8.93 -13.72
N PRO A 150 24.30 10.27 -13.76
CA PRO A 150 23.17 11.12 -14.15
C PRO A 150 22.75 10.96 -15.62
N ASN A 151 23.66 10.48 -16.47
CA ASN A 151 23.42 10.27 -17.91
C ASN A 151 23.12 8.79 -18.26
N CYS A 152 23.05 7.89 -17.26
CA CYS A 152 22.83 6.45 -17.47
C CYS A 152 23.78 5.81 -18.48
N GLU A 153 25.06 6.12 -18.35
CA GLU A 153 26.14 5.57 -19.17
C GLU A 153 26.64 4.27 -18.55
N PHE A 154 27.20 3.36 -19.35
CA PHE A 154 27.81 2.15 -18.80
C PHE A 154 28.99 2.51 -17.90
N ALA A 155 29.06 1.90 -16.72
CA ALA A 155 30.24 2.00 -15.87
C ALA A 155 31.48 1.49 -16.62
N ASP A 156 32.65 1.99 -16.23
CA ASP A 156 33.91 1.53 -16.80
C ASP A 156 34.13 0.05 -16.50
N CYS A 157 34.66 -0.68 -17.48
CA CYS A 157 35.10 -2.05 -17.27
C CYS A 157 36.27 -2.08 -16.28
N PRO A 158 36.37 -3.11 -15.42
CA PRO A 158 37.51 -3.27 -14.54
C PRO A 158 38.82 -3.28 -15.36
N ALA A 159 39.83 -2.57 -14.85
CA ALA A 159 41.15 -2.59 -15.46
C ALA A 159 41.69 -4.03 -15.39
N THR A 160 42.19 -4.51 -16.53
CA THR A 160 42.74 -5.86 -16.67
C THR A 160 44.08 -5.95 -15.93
N GLU A 161 44.05 -6.06 -14.61
CA GLU A 161 45.26 -6.38 -13.84
C GLU A 161 45.55 -7.88 -13.91
N GLY A 162 46.30 -8.26 -14.95
CA GLY A 162 47.31 -9.33 -14.89
C GLY A 162 46.85 -10.78 -14.67
N LEU A 163 46.29 -11.43 -15.70
CA LEU A 163 46.23 -12.90 -15.76
C LEU A 163 46.83 -13.42 -17.07
N PHE A 164 48.12 -13.16 -17.25
CA PHE A 164 49.03 -13.89 -18.14
C PHE A 164 50.42 -13.99 -17.48
N LEU A 165 50.47 -14.65 -16.32
CA LEU A 165 51.63 -15.36 -15.74
C LEU A 165 50.97 -16.44 -14.86
N GLU A 166 51.11 -17.76 -15.04
CA GLU A 166 52.07 -18.63 -15.74
C GLU A 166 51.34 -19.69 -16.59
#